data_AF-A0A956PM75-F1
#
_entry.id   AF-A0A956PM75-F1
#
_cell.length_a   1.000
_cell.length_b   1.000
_cell.length_c   1.000
_cell.angle_alpha   90.00
_cell.angle_beta   90.00
_cell.angle_gamma   90.00
#
_symmetry.space_group_name_H-M   'P 1'
#
loop_
_entity.id
_entity.type
_entity.pdbx_description
1 polymer ?
#
loop_
_entity_poly.entity_id
_entity_poly.type
_entity_poly.pdbx_seq_one_letter_code
_entity_poly.pdbx_strand_id
1 'polypeptide(L)'
;MRKFTVAFVVFIVVVVTFYGIWLQFPKARNTEVVAEAYKVTNERLNEMLAQADDPELNGFLNPYFVPYWGRRSIEQKEGSPASQTIMAWGEYSTPYQGEKVDHKTLQSEGDEGYSKALADMEKAVPELREAMNKPLFMPPKFELTAEAEVPNYIAARACAQTMVG
;
A
#
# COMPACT_ATOMS: atom_id res chain seq x y z
N MET A 1 37.29 -13.17 -42.59
CA MET A 1 37.72 -11.86 -42.07
C MET A 1 36.57 -10.87 -41.88
N ARG A 2 35.79 -10.49 -42.90
CA ARG A 2 34.73 -9.46 -42.79
C ARG A 2 33.66 -9.72 -41.69
N LYS A 3 33.19 -10.95 -41.53
CA LYS A 3 32.23 -11.32 -40.45
C LYS A 3 32.83 -11.20 -39.04
N PHE A 4 34.11 -11.52 -38.89
CA PHE A 4 34.84 -11.41 -37.63
C PHE A 4 35.05 -9.95 -37.25
N THR A 5 35.43 -9.11 -38.21
CA THR A 5 35.56 -7.65 -38.01
C THR A 5 34.22 -7.02 -37.61
N VAL A 6 33.11 -7.42 -38.26
CA VAL A 6 31.76 -6.92 -37.90
C VAL A 6 31.36 -7.36 -36.49
N ALA A 7 31.55 -8.64 -36.13
CA ALA A 7 31.26 -9.13 -34.79
C ALA A 7 32.09 -8.42 -33.71
N PHE A 8 33.37 -8.17 -33.99
CA PHE A 8 34.27 -7.45 -33.09
C PHE A 8 33.84 -5.99 -32.88
N VAL A 9 33.44 -5.29 -33.96
CA VAL A 9 32.92 -3.92 -33.87
C VAL A 9 31.61 -3.87 -33.09
N VAL A 10 30.68 -4.81 -33.32
CA VAL A 10 29.43 -4.90 -32.56
C VAL A 10 29.71 -5.13 -31.07
N PHE A 11 30.64 -6.02 -30.73
CA PHE A 11 31.05 -6.26 -29.34
C PHE A 11 31.58 -4.98 -28.67
N ILE A 12 32.45 -4.23 -29.35
CA ILE A 12 32.96 -2.95 -28.84
C ILE A 12 31.82 -1.96 -28.61
N VAL A 13 30.90 -1.82 -29.57
CA VAL A 13 29.74 -0.92 -29.43
C VAL A 13 28.90 -1.30 -28.21
N VAL A 14 28.61 -2.59 -28.02
CA VAL A 14 27.86 -3.07 -26.86
C VAL A 14 28.57 -2.73 -25.54
N VAL A 15 29.87 -3.01 -25.45
CA VAL A 15 30.67 -2.71 -24.24
C VAL A 15 30.70 -1.21 -23.95
N VAL A 16 30.89 -0.38 -24.96
CA VAL A 16 30.89 1.09 -24.82
C VAL A 16 29.53 1.61 -24.38
N THR A 17 28.43 1.07 -24.93
CA THR A 17 27.07 1.42 -24.53
C THR A 17 26.80 1.04 -23.07
N PHE A 18 27.16 -0.18 -22.65
CA PHE A 18 27.01 -0.60 -21.24
C PHE A 18 27.86 0.25 -20.30
N TYR A 19 29.09 0.61 -20.68
CA TYR A 19 29.95 1.48 -19.88
C TYR A 19 29.39 2.90 -19.78
N GLY A 20 28.87 3.45 -20.89
CA GLY A 20 28.22 4.76 -20.91
C GLY A 20 26.97 4.80 -20.01
N ILE A 21 26.15 3.75 -20.07
CA ILE A 21 25.01 3.55 -19.17
C ILE A 21 25.48 3.45 -17.70
N TRP A 22 26.54 2.69 -17.43
CA TRP A 22 27.11 2.55 -16.09
C TRP A 22 27.59 3.89 -15.50
N LEU A 23 28.18 4.76 -16.31
CA LEU A 23 28.60 6.10 -15.88
C LEU A 23 27.44 7.04 -15.56
N GLN A 24 26.25 6.82 -16.14
CA GLN A 24 25.05 7.60 -15.83
C GLN A 24 24.44 7.22 -14.49
N PHE A 25 24.75 6.03 -13.94
CA PHE A 25 24.28 5.68 -12.62
C PHE A 25 25.02 6.51 -11.56
N PRO A 26 24.29 7.28 -10.75
CA PRO A 26 24.89 8.12 -9.73
C PRO A 26 25.63 7.23 -8.73
N LYS A 27 26.95 7.43 -8.62
CA LYS A 27 27.74 6.79 -7.56
C LYS A 27 27.42 7.46 -6.24
N ALA A 28 27.23 6.65 -5.19
CA ALA A 28 27.06 7.16 -3.84
C ALA A 28 28.26 8.06 -3.48
N ARG A 29 28.01 9.36 -3.32
CA ARG A 29 29.05 10.35 -2.98
C ARG A 29 29.65 10.13 -1.60
N ASN A 30 28.89 9.50 -0.69
CA ASN A 30 29.33 9.17 0.65
C ASN A 30 28.93 7.72 0.97
N THR A 31 29.83 6.78 0.66
CA THR A 31 29.58 5.34 0.82
C THR A 31 29.39 4.94 2.28
N GLU A 32 30.02 5.64 3.22
CA GLU A 32 29.88 5.39 4.66
C GLU A 32 28.47 5.73 5.14
N VAL A 33 27.97 6.92 4.77
CA VAL A 33 26.60 7.34 5.09
C VAL A 33 25.56 6.40 4.47
N VAL A 34 25.80 5.93 3.23
CA VAL A 34 24.90 4.97 2.58
C VAL A 34 24.94 3.62 3.31
N ALA A 35 26.12 3.13 3.70
CA ALA A 35 26.25 1.89 4.45
C ALA A 35 25.60 1.97 5.84
N GLU A 36 25.76 3.10 6.53
CA GLU A 36 25.11 3.36 7.81
C GLU A 36 23.58 3.44 7.67
N ALA A 37 23.08 4.21 6.70
CA ALA A 37 21.65 4.30 6.42
C ALA A 37 21.05 2.93 6.08
N TYR A 38 21.75 2.13 5.27
CA TYR A 38 21.35 0.77 4.95
C TYR A 38 21.28 -0.12 6.20
N LYS A 39 22.31 -0.06 7.05
CA LYS A 39 22.36 -0.81 8.31
C LYS A 39 21.19 -0.44 9.24
N VAL A 40 21.01 0.84 9.53
CA VAL A 40 19.92 1.32 10.42
C VAL A 40 18.55 0.96 9.86
N THR A 41 18.37 1.04 8.54
CA THR A 41 17.10 0.68 7.89
C THR A 41 16.83 -0.81 8.02
N ASN A 42 17.84 -1.66 7.79
CA ASN A 42 17.70 -3.11 7.94
C ASN A 42 17.43 -3.53 9.40
N GLU A 43 18.09 -2.89 10.36
CA GLU A 43 17.83 -3.15 11.80
C GLU A 43 16.37 -2.85 12.14
N ARG A 44 15.86 -1.66 11.77
CA ARG A 44 14.45 -1.30 11.96
C ARG A 44 13.49 -2.23 11.22
N LEU A 45 13.81 -2.60 9.99
CA LEU A 45 12.99 -3.51 9.20
C LEU A 45 12.90 -4.88 9.87
N ASN A 46 14.01 -5.42 10.36
CA ASN A 46 14.04 -6.70 11.06
C ASN A 46 13.23 -6.66 12.36
N GLU A 47 13.30 -5.56 13.12
CA GLU A 47 12.47 -5.34 14.31
C GLU A 47 10.98 -5.33 13.96
N MET A 48 10.58 -4.64 12.90
CA MET A 48 9.20 -4.61 12.42
C MET A 48 8.74 -5.99 11.94
N LEU A 49 9.57 -6.71 11.17
CA LEU A 49 9.26 -8.05 10.68
C LEU A 49 9.10 -9.06 11.82
N ALA A 50 9.88 -8.94 12.89
CA ALA A 50 9.75 -9.79 14.07
C ALA A 50 8.39 -9.63 14.78
N GLN A 51 7.77 -8.46 14.66
CA GLN A 51 6.47 -8.13 15.25
C GLN A 51 5.31 -8.23 14.23
N ALA A 52 5.61 -8.44 12.95
CA ALA A 52 4.61 -8.39 11.88
C ALA A 52 3.56 -9.50 11.96
N ASP A 53 3.85 -10.60 12.65
CA ASP A 53 2.90 -11.69 12.88
C ASP A 53 2.04 -11.50 14.14
N ASP A 54 2.28 -10.45 14.96
CA ASP A 54 1.53 -10.20 16.20
C ASP A 54 0.26 -9.34 15.94
N PRO A 55 -0.96 -9.89 16.08
CA PRO A 55 -2.20 -9.16 15.83
C PRO A 55 -2.46 -8.04 16.84
N GLU A 56 -1.88 -8.07 18.04
CA GLU A 56 -2.04 -7.01 19.04
C GLU A 56 -1.22 -5.77 18.67
N LEU A 57 -0.07 -5.98 18.05
CA LEU A 57 0.84 -4.91 17.62
C LEU A 57 0.60 -4.45 16.18
N ASN A 58 0.07 -5.32 15.32
CA ASN A 58 -0.03 -5.08 13.89
C ASN A 58 -1.47 -4.86 13.40
N GLY A 59 -1.78 -3.61 13.10
CA GLY A 59 -3.04 -3.18 12.51
C GLY A 59 -3.35 -3.77 11.15
N PHE A 60 -2.34 -4.11 10.37
CA PHE A 60 -2.54 -4.73 9.06
C PHE A 60 -3.35 -6.03 9.16
N LEU A 61 -3.21 -6.77 10.26
CA LEU A 61 -3.81 -8.09 10.49
C LEU A 61 -5.29 -8.04 10.91
N ASN A 62 -5.94 -6.88 10.91
CA ASN A 62 -7.36 -6.79 11.29
C ASN A 62 -8.23 -7.74 10.42
N PRO A 63 -8.95 -8.72 11.00
CA PRO A 63 -9.66 -9.74 10.22
C PRO A 63 -10.74 -9.21 9.28
N TYR A 64 -11.36 -8.07 9.62
CA TYR A 64 -12.39 -7.44 8.80
C TYR A 64 -11.79 -6.77 7.56
N PHE A 65 -10.64 -6.11 7.71
CA PHE A 65 -10.03 -5.28 6.67
C PHE A 65 -8.89 -5.95 5.88
N VAL A 66 -8.24 -6.99 6.40
CA VAL A 66 -7.24 -7.80 5.67
C VAL A 66 -7.75 -8.23 4.29
N PRO A 67 -8.98 -8.73 4.13
CA PRO A 67 -9.52 -9.08 2.82
C PRO A 67 -9.70 -7.89 1.86
N TYR A 68 -9.64 -6.64 2.34
CA TYR A 68 -9.80 -5.45 1.53
C TYR A 68 -8.46 -4.82 1.13
N TRP A 69 -7.58 -4.55 2.10
CA TRP A 69 -6.28 -3.90 1.89
C TRP A 69 -5.10 -4.86 1.75
N GLY A 70 -5.35 -6.17 1.85
CA GLY A 70 -4.32 -7.19 1.78
C GLY A 70 -3.60 -7.26 0.45
N ARG A 71 -2.61 -8.16 0.35
CA ARG A 71 -1.89 -8.43 -0.90
C ARG A 71 -2.82 -9.17 -1.84
N ARG A 72 -2.82 -8.78 -3.11
CA ARG A 72 -3.82 -9.17 -4.10
C ARG A 72 -3.93 -10.69 -4.28
N SER A 73 -2.83 -11.42 -4.24
CA SER A 73 -2.79 -12.88 -4.46
C SER A 73 -2.87 -13.71 -3.16
N ILE A 74 -2.76 -13.08 -1.99
CA ILE A 74 -2.63 -13.78 -0.71
C ILE A 74 -3.86 -13.54 0.17
N GLU A 75 -4.12 -12.29 0.54
CA GLU A 75 -5.18 -11.95 1.50
C GLU A 75 -6.40 -11.31 0.86
N GLN A 76 -6.21 -10.54 -0.20
CA GLN A 76 -7.28 -9.74 -0.79
C GLN A 76 -8.39 -10.64 -1.35
N LYS A 77 -9.63 -10.23 -1.09
CA LYS A 77 -10.84 -10.84 -1.65
C LYS A 77 -11.68 -9.75 -2.30
N GLU A 78 -11.95 -9.95 -3.58
CA GLU A 78 -12.84 -9.07 -4.33
C GLU A 78 -14.24 -9.07 -3.70
N GLY A 79 -14.83 -7.88 -3.56
CA GLY A 79 -16.16 -7.72 -2.94
C GLY A 79 -16.21 -8.12 -1.47
N SER A 80 -15.10 -8.07 -0.73
CA SER A 80 -15.11 -8.29 0.73
C SER A 80 -16.09 -7.37 1.46
N PRO A 81 -16.62 -7.77 2.63
CA PRO A 81 -17.54 -6.93 3.41
C PRO A 81 -16.99 -5.53 3.66
N ALA A 82 -15.72 -5.42 4.06
CA ALA A 82 -15.05 -4.13 4.22
C ALA A 82 -15.02 -3.31 2.92
N SER A 83 -14.73 -3.92 1.77
CA SER A 83 -14.77 -3.22 0.48
C SER A 83 -16.16 -2.66 0.19
N GLN A 84 -17.22 -3.45 0.42
CA GLN A 84 -18.60 -3.03 0.16
C GLN A 84 -19.01 -1.89 1.09
N THR A 85 -18.68 -1.98 2.38
CA THR A 85 -18.96 -0.93 3.37
C THR A 85 -18.24 0.38 3.01
N ILE A 86 -16.94 0.33 2.73
CA ILE A 86 -16.15 1.52 2.41
C ILE A 86 -16.61 2.15 1.10
N MET A 87 -16.93 1.35 0.08
CA MET A 87 -17.44 1.89 -1.19
C MET A 87 -18.83 2.50 -1.02
N ALA A 88 -19.75 1.83 -0.31
CA ALA A 88 -21.11 2.34 -0.10
C ALA A 88 -21.12 3.65 0.70
N TRP A 89 -20.31 3.75 1.75
CA TRP A 89 -20.17 5.01 2.48
C TRP A 89 -19.37 6.07 1.69
N GLY A 90 -18.43 5.62 0.85
CA GLY A 90 -17.69 6.46 -0.08
C GLY A 90 -18.58 7.33 -0.93
N GLU A 91 -19.67 6.79 -1.49
CA GLU A 91 -20.69 7.54 -2.25
C GLU A 91 -21.30 8.72 -1.49
N TYR A 92 -21.26 8.71 -0.15
CA TYR A 92 -21.75 9.80 0.68
C TYR A 92 -20.63 10.61 1.34
N SER A 93 -19.37 10.40 0.95
CA SER A 93 -18.22 11.11 1.53
C SER A 93 -17.74 12.24 0.63
N THR A 94 -17.50 13.41 1.21
CA THR A 94 -17.01 14.60 0.50
C THR A 94 -15.72 14.34 -0.31
N PRO A 95 -14.69 13.62 0.22
CA PRO A 95 -13.47 13.35 -0.55
C PRO A 95 -13.68 12.47 -1.79
N TYR A 96 -14.73 11.65 -1.81
CA TYR A 96 -15.02 10.74 -2.90
C TYR A 96 -15.88 11.40 -3.98
N GLN A 97 -16.89 12.18 -3.55
CA GLN A 97 -17.74 12.97 -4.47
C GLN A 97 -17.01 14.19 -5.05
N GLY A 98 -15.95 14.68 -4.37
CA GLY A 98 -15.26 15.90 -4.77
C GLY A 98 -16.02 17.19 -4.47
N GLU A 99 -17.21 17.08 -3.86
CA GLU A 99 -18.05 18.17 -3.41
C GLU A 99 -18.63 17.89 -2.03
N LYS A 100 -19.03 18.94 -1.32
CA LYS A 100 -19.57 18.82 0.03
C LYS A 100 -20.91 18.10 0.00
N VAL A 101 -20.99 16.97 0.69
CA VAL A 101 -22.23 16.21 0.87
C VAL A 101 -23.09 16.83 1.98
N ASP A 102 -24.39 17.01 1.72
CA ASP A 102 -25.34 17.49 2.73
C ASP A 102 -26.01 16.31 3.46
N HIS A 103 -25.29 15.80 4.45
CA HIS A 103 -25.74 14.68 5.28
C HIS A 103 -27.07 14.94 6.01
N LYS A 104 -27.38 16.21 6.35
CA LYS A 104 -28.62 16.53 7.08
C LYS A 104 -29.84 16.33 6.19
N THR A 105 -29.74 16.76 4.94
CA THR A 105 -30.81 16.60 3.96
C THR A 105 -31.05 15.12 3.67
N LEU A 106 -29.99 14.35 3.37
CA LEU A 106 -30.07 12.90 3.14
C LEU A 106 -30.73 12.14 4.31
N GLN A 107 -30.39 12.52 5.54
CA GLN A 107 -30.98 11.92 6.73
C GLN A 107 -32.46 12.32 6.91
N SER A 108 -32.81 13.57 6.62
CA SER A 108 -34.19 14.07 6.77
C SER A 108 -35.15 13.56 5.70
N GLU A 109 -34.64 13.31 4.48
CA GLU A 109 -35.39 12.76 3.36
C GLU A 109 -35.59 11.24 3.47
N GLY A 110 -34.91 10.59 4.42
CA GLY A 110 -35.06 9.17 4.68
C GLY A 110 -34.43 8.28 3.61
N ASP A 111 -33.31 8.71 3.02
CA ASP A 111 -32.58 7.90 2.04
C ASP A 111 -32.16 6.55 2.66
N GLU A 112 -32.74 5.46 2.16
CA GLU A 112 -32.51 4.11 2.66
C GLU A 112 -31.07 3.65 2.40
N GLY A 113 -30.46 4.09 1.30
CA GLY A 113 -29.07 3.79 0.93
C GLY A 113 -28.09 4.45 1.88
N TYR A 114 -28.29 5.74 2.17
CA TYR A 114 -27.53 6.52 3.12
C TYR A 114 -27.62 5.91 4.53
N SER A 115 -28.84 5.62 4.98
CA SER A 115 -29.08 5.06 6.31
C SER A 115 -28.40 3.71 6.50
N LYS A 116 -28.45 2.85 5.46
CA LYS A 116 -27.75 1.56 5.47
C LYS A 116 -26.23 1.72 5.44
N ALA A 117 -25.71 2.57 4.55
CA ALA A 117 -24.27 2.82 4.43
C ALA A 117 -23.69 3.39 5.74
N LEU A 118 -24.41 4.31 6.39
CA LEU A 118 -24.06 4.84 7.71
C LEU A 118 -24.01 3.73 8.76
N ALA A 119 -25.07 2.92 8.87
CA ALA A 119 -25.15 1.85 9.86
C ALA A 119 -24.07 0.77 9.67
N ASP A 120 -23.71 0.46 8.42
CA ASP A 120 -22.63 -0.50 8.12
C ASP A 120 -21.26 0.12 8.42
N MET A 121 -21.07 1.42 8.14
CA MET A 121 -19.84 2.12 8.49
C MET A 121 -19.67 2.27 10.00
N GLU A 122 -20.74 2.56 10.76
CA GLU A 122 -20.71 2.65 12.23
C GLU A 122 -20.22 1.34 12.88
N LYS A 123 -20.53 0.18 12.28
CA LYS A 123 -20.02 -1.12 12.72
C LYS A 123 -18.55 -1.34 12.35
N ALA A 124 -18.12 -0.81 11.21
CA ALA A 124 -16.74 -0.97 10.71
C ALA A 124 -15.74 0.01 11.36
N VAL A 125 -16.20 1.18 11.81
CA VAL A 125 -15.34 2.23 12.40
C VAL A 125 -14.55 1.76 13.62
N PRO A 126 -15.11 1.01 14.59
CA PRO A 126 -14.35 0.48 15.72
C PRO A 126 -13.16 -0.39 15.28
N GLU A 127 -13.39 -1.33 14.37
CA GLU A 127 -12.36 -2.20 13.79
C GLU A 127 -11.28 -1.40 13.07
N LEU A 128 -11.70 -0.38 12.30
CA LEU A 128 -10.77 0.48 11.56
C LEU A 128 -9.93 1.32 12.52
N ARG A 129 -10.53 1.89 13.56
CA ARG A 129 -9.82 2.67 14.58
C ARG A 129 -8.87 1.79 15.37
N GLU A 130 -9.28 0.57 15.73
CA GLU A 130 -8.39 -0.36 16.41
C GLU A 130 -7.17 -0.67 15.53
N ALA A 131 -7.39 -1.04 14.26
CA ALA A 131 -6.32 -1.33 13.32
C ALA A 131 -5.37 -0.14 13.12
N MET A 132 -5.89 1.06 12.92
CA MET A 132 -5.07 2.24 12.60
C MET A 132 -4.35 2.84 13.81
N ASN A 133 -4.76 2.49 15.04
CA ASN A 133 -4.09 2.92 16.27
C ASN A 133 -2.99 1.95 16.74
N LYS A 134 -2.85 0.79 16.10
CA LYS A 134 -1.79 -0.16 16.42
C LYS A 134 -0.41 0.38 15.99
N PRO A 135 0.66 0.05 16.73
CA PRO A 135 2.00 0.61 16.50
C PRO A 135 2.65 0.17 15.19
N LEU A 136 2.18 -0.93 14.59
CA LEU A 136 2.68 -1.48 13.33
C LEU A 136 1.55 -1.61 12.31
N PHE A 137 1.87 -1.37 11.04
CA PHE A 137 0.99 -1.66 9.91
C PHE A 137 1.83 -2.24 8.77
N MET A 138 2.06 -3.56 8.79
CA MET A 138 2.97 -4.23 7.86
C MET A 138 2.45 -5.62 7.48
N PRO A 139 2.58 -6.08 6.23
CA PRO A 139 2.22 -7.45 5.89
C PRO A 139 3.14 -8.47 6.60
N PRO A 140 2.59 -9.60 7.10
CA PRO A 140 3.38 -10.66 7.69
C PRO A 140 4.24 -11.35 6.62
N LYS A 141 5.41 -11.87 7.05
CA LYS A 141 6.35 -12.62 6.20
C LYS A 141 6.71 -11.85 4.92
N PHE A 142 6.94 -10.55 5.05
CA PHE A 142 7.28 -9.69 3.93
C PHE A 142 8.77 -9.80 3.61
N GLU A 143 9.08 -10.29 2.41
CA GLU A 143 10.44 -10.29 1.87
C GLU A 143 10.59 -9.11 0.90
N LEU A 144 11.56 -8.24 1.15
CA LEU A 144 11.82 -7.08 0.30
C LEU A 144 12.56 -7.50 -0.98
N THR A 145 11.81 -8.05 -1.94
CA THR A 145 12.30 -8.42 -3.28
C THR A 145 11.64 -7.56 -4.36
N ALA A 146 12.16 -7.58 -5.59
CA ALA A 146 11.56 -6.86 -6.71
C ALA A 146 10.15 -7.38 -7.08
N GLU A 147 9.85 -8.62 -6.69
CA GLU A 147 8.57 -9.30 -6.95
C GLU A 147 7.64 -9.27 -5.72
N ALA A 148 8.06 -8.59 -4.64
CA ALA A 148 7.31 -8.53 -3.40
C ALA A 148 5.93 -7.95 -3.65
N GLU A 149 4.90 -8.72 -3.29
CA GLU A 149 3.54 -8.25 -3.41
C GLU A 149 3.24 -7.27 -2.28
N VAL A 150 2.92 -6.04 -2.67
CA VAL A 150 2.58 -4.96 -1.74
C VAL A 150 1.11 -5.01 -1.35
N PRO A 151 0.78 -4.63 -0.11
CA PRO A 151 -0.60 -4.37 0.28
C PRO A 151 -1.30 -3.40 -0.66
N ASN A 152 -2.62 -3.51 -0.75
CA ASN A 152 -3.44 -2.52 -1.43
C ASN A 152 -3.58 -1.25 -0.58
N TYR A 153 -2.55 -0.40 -0.62
CA TYR A 153 -2.55 0.89 0.06
C TYR A 153 -3.62 1.87 -0.47
N ILE A 154 -4.17 1.63 -1.67
CA ILE A 154 -5.30 2.42 -2.18
C ILE A 154 -6.54 2.13 -1.34
N ALA A 155 -6.80 0.87 -1.00
CA ALA A 155 -7.88 0.49 -0.08
C ALA A 155 -7.67 1.07 1.33
N ALA A 156 -6.46 0.99 1.87
CA ALA A 156 -6.15 1.60 3.17
C ALA A 156 -6.37 3.13 3.16
N ARG A 157 -5.99 3.81 2.07
CA ARG A 157 -6.28 5.23 1.88
C ARG A 157 -7.78 5.51 1.80
N ALA A 158 -8.54 4.68 1.07
CA ALA A 158 -9.99 4.83 0.96
C ALA A 158 -10.65 4.79 2.35
N CYS A 159 -10.23 3.85 3.22
CA CYS A 159 -10.68 3.82 4.62
C CYS A 159 -10.42 5.14 5.36
N ALA A 160 -9.25 5.76 5.17
CA ALA A 160 -8.94 7.03 5.83
C ALA A 160 -9.80 8.19 5.28
N GLN A 161 -10.04 8.22 3.97
CA GLN A 161 -10.85 9.25 3.32
C GLN A 161 -12.32 9.17 3.74
N THR A 162 -12.85 7.96 3.92
CA THR A 162 -14.24 7.74 4.32
C THR A 162 -14.51 8.06 5.80
N MET A 163 -13.47 8.14 6.64
CA MET A 163 -13.62 8.61 8.04
C MET A 163 -13.77 10.12 8.19
N VAL A 164 -13.52 10.92 7.14
CA VAL A 164 -13.56 12.40 7.18
C VAL A 164 -14.87 12.95 6.58
N GLY A 165 -15.83 12.07 6.27
CA GLY A 165 -17.18 12.42 5.79
C GLY A 165 -18.08 12.91 6.90
#